data_AF-A0A945UQP8-F1
#
_entry.id   AF-A0A945UQP8-F1
#
_cell.length_a   1.000
_cell.length_b   1.000
_cell.length_c   1.000
_cell.angle_alpha   90.00
_cell.angle_beta   90.00
_cell.angle_gamma   90.00
#
_symmetry.space_group_name_H-M   'P 1'
#
loop_
_entity.id
_entity.type
_entity.pdbx_description
1 polymer ?
#
loop_
_entity_poly.entity_id
_entity_poly.type
_entity_poly.pdbx_seq_one_letter_code
_entity_poly.pdbx_strand_id
1 'polypeptide(L)'
;PEDILFHRGRGCTHCNQTGFRGRVSFHELLVVNRELRAKIASHADLEDITQTARKVGYRPLRYDGLKKLLLGLTTIEEIEKATPIEYIS
;
A
#
# COMPACT_ATOMS: atom_id res chain seq x y z
N PRO A 1 16.15 -12.09 16.33
CA PRO A 1 15.04 -11.64 15.45
C PRO A 1 13.80 -12.48 15.76
N GLU A 2 12.67 -11.85 16.05
CA GLU A 2 11.39 -12.57 16.15
C GLU A 2 10.91 -12.92 14.74
N ASP A 3 10.37 -14.12 14.57
CA ASP A 3 9.80 -14.55 13.30
C ASP A 3 8.55 -13.71 12.98
N ILE A 4 8.48 -13.16 11.77
CA ILE A 4 7.29 -12.44 11.30
C ILE A 4 6.33 -13.46 10.68
N LEU A 5 5.17 -13.64 11.31
CA LEU A 5 4.15 -14.58 10.86
C LEU A 5 3.23 -13.93 9.81
N PHE A 6 3.05 -14.63 8.68
CA PHE A 6 2.06 -14.30 7.66
C PHE A 6 1.01 -15.41 7.55
N HIS A 7 -0.21 -15.03 7.18
CA HIS A 7 -1.35 -15.95 7.13
C HIS A 7 -1.82 -16.17 5.70
N ARG A 8 -2.18 -17.41 5.39
CA ARG A 8 -2.86 -17.79 4.15
C ARG A 8 -3.94 -18.83 4.46
N GLY A 9 -5.15 -18.60 3.96
CA GLY A 9 -6.24 -19.56 4.11
C GLY A 9 -5.98 -20.82 3.29
N ARG A 10 -6.14 -22.00 3.90
CA ARG A 10 -5.94 -23.30 3.23
C ARG A 10 -7.00 -23.64 2.17
N GLY A 11 -8.15 -22.95 2.17
CA GLY A 11 -9.33 -23.31 1.40
C GLY A 11 -10.29 -24.19 2.21
N CYS A 12 -11.58 -23.84 2.21
CA CYS A 12 -12.65 -24.63 2.81
C CYS A 12 -13.99 -24.31 2.10
N THR A 13 -15.04 -25.05 2.43
CA THR A 13 -16.39 -24.85 1.89
C THR A 13 -16.91 -23.42 2.10
N HIS A 14 -16.60 -22.77 3.22
CA HIS A 14 -17.03 -21.40 3.50
C HIS A 14 -16.36 -20.32 2.65
N CYS A 15 -15.21 -20.61 2.03
CA CYS A 15 -14.53 -19.70 1.11
C CYS A 15 -14.50 -20.23 -0.33
N ASN A 16 -15.35 -21.22 -0.65
CA ASN A 16 -15.37 -21.89 -1.96
C ASN A 16 -13.98 -22.36 -2.40
N GLN A 17 -13.22 -22.94 -1.47
CA GLN A 17 -11.84 -23.43 -1.69
C GLN A 17 -10.81 -22.36 -2.11
N THR A 18 -11.15 -21.06 -2.08
CA THR A 18 -10.23 -19.99 -2.53
C THR A 18 -9.15 -19.65 -1.49
N GLY A 19 -9.43 -19.87 -0.21
CA GLY A 19 -8.62 -19.37 0.90
C GLY A 19 -8.93 -17.93 1.31
N PHE A 20 -9.90 -17.26 0.67
CA PHE A 20 -10.27 -15.86 0.93
C PHE A 20 -11.78 -15.69 1.15
N ARG A 21 -12.17 -14.78 2.05
CA ARG A 21 -13.58 -14.42 2.24
C ARG A 21 -13.70 -12.93 2.57
N GLY A 22 -14.55 -12.23 1.83
CA GLY A 22 -14.65 -10.76 1.92
C GLY A 22 -13.54 -10.06 1.13
N ARG A 23 -13.43 -8.75 1.33
CA ARG A 23 -12.42 -7.90 0.69
C ARG A 23 -11.93 -6.86 1.70
N VAL A 24 -10.67 -6.47 1.59
CA VAL A 24 -10.09 -5.33 2.29
C VAL A 24 -9.49 -4.39 1.25
N SER A 25 -9.77 -3.10 1.33
CA SER A 25 -9.19 -2.11 0.42
C SER A 25 -7.77 -1.77 0.83
N PHE A 26 -6.91 -1.43 -0.12
CA PHE A 26 -5.66 -0.71 0.14
C PHE A 26 -5.90 0.77 -0.18
N HIS A 27 -5.28 1.67 0.58
CA HIS A 27 -5.45 3.11 0.40
C HIS A 27 -4.11 3.81 0.26
N GLU A 28 -4.13 4.80 -0.60
CA GLU A 28 -3.07 5.78 -0.77
C GLU A 28 -3.71 7.16 -0.68
N LEU A 29 -3.16 8.02 0.16
CA LEU A 29 -3.69 9.36 0.39
C LEU A 29 -2.58 10.40 0.34
N LEU A 30 -2.66 11.29 -0.64
CA LEU A 30 -1.83 12.47 -0.74
C LEU A 30 -2.60 13.69 -0.25
N VAL A 31 -2.20 14.24 0.90
CA VAL A 31 -2.77 15.48 1.42
C VAL A 31 -1.99 16.67 0.85
N VAL A 32 -2.64 17.48 0.03
CA VAL A 32 -2.01 18.67 -0.58
C VAL A 32 -1.91 19.81 0.44
N ASN A 33 -0.79 19.83 1.15
CA ASN A 33 -0.45 20.89 2.09
C ASN A 33 0.13 22.14 1.36
N ARG A 34 0.56 23.16 2.12
CA ARG A 34 1.11 24.41 1.57
C ARG A 34 2.36 24.18 0.73
N GLU A 35 3.24 23.29 1.14
CA GLU A 35 4.52 23.01 0.47
C GLU A 35 4.29 22.30 -0.87
N LEU A 36 3.48 21.25 -0.88
CA LEU A 36 3.09 20.56 -2.12
C LEU A 36 2.34 21.49 -3.07
N ARG A 37 1.45 22.35 -2.56
CA ARG A 37 0.75 23.34 -3.39
C ARG A 37 1.73 24.29 -4.09
N ALA A 38 2.78 24.74 -3.40
CA ALA A 38 3.81 25.58 -3.99
C ALA A 38 4.59 24.85 -5.09
N LYS A 39 5.01 23.60 -4.83
CA LYS A 39 5.70 22.75 -5.81
C LYS A 39 4.85 22.48 -7.07
N ILE A 40 3.57 22.21 -6.90
CA ILE A 40 2.63 22.04 -8.02
C ILE A 40 2.51 23.35 -8.82
N ALA A 41 2.33 24.48 -8.14
CA ALA A 41 2.22 25.78 -8.81
C ALA A 41 3.49 26.16 -9.60
N SER A 42 4.66 25.77 -9.10
CA SER A 42 5.94 26.00 -9.78
C SER A 42 6.26 24.97 -10.87
N HIS A 43 5.35 24.04 -11.18
CA HIS A 43 5.58 22.95 -12.14
C HIS A 43 6.86 22.15 -11.82
N ALA A 44 7.09 21.88 -10.53
CA ALA A 44 8.19 21.03 -10.12
C ALA A 44 8.07 19.63 -10.74
N ASP A 45 9.19 18.96 -10.92
CA ASP A 45 9.18 17.59 -11.42
C ASP A 45 8.54 16.61 -10.42
N LEU A 46 8.25 15.41 -10.90
CA LEU A 46 7.58 14.38 -10.11
C LEU A 46 8.44 13.90 -8.94
N GLU A 47 9.76 13.90 -9.07
CA GLU A 47 10.68 13.45 -8.02
C GLU A 47 10.63 14.39 -6.83
N ASP A 48 10.69 15.70 -7.09
CA ASP A 48 10.55 16.77 -6.11
C ASP A 48 9.20 16.71 -5.38
N ILE A 49 8.10 16.53 -6.13
CA ILE A 49 6.76 16.38 -5.57
C ILE A 49 6.69 15.13 -4.67
N THR A 50 7.23 14.00 -5.15
CA THR A 50 7.20 12.73 -4.42
C THR A 50 8.04 12.79 -3.15
N GLN A 51 9.23 13.38 -3.22
CA GLN A 51 10.08 13.55 -2.04
C GLN A 51 9.41 14.44 -0.99
N THR A 52 8.80 15.54 -1.43
CA THR A 52 8.02 16.43 -0.57
C THR A 52 6.84 15.69 0.07
N ALA A 53 6.08 14.93 -0.72
CA ALA A 53 4.97 14.12 -0.24
C ALA A 53 5.40 13.14 0.85
N ARG A 54 6.50 12.40 0.63
CA ARG A 54 7.03 11.40 1.59
C ARG A 54 7.41 12.04 2.93
N LYS A 55 7.99 13.25 2.91
CA LYS A 55 8.34 14.02 4.13
C LYS A 55 7.11 14.37 4.97
N VAL A 56 5.97 14.61 4.32
CA VAL A 56 4.75 15.10 4.98
C VAL A 56 3.75 13.97 5.28
N GLY A 57 4.20 12.72 5.25
CA GLY A 57 3.43 11.57 5.72
C GLY A 57 2.72 10.78 4.62
N TYR A 58 2.92 11.10 3.34
CA TYR A 58 2.45 10.24 2.25
C TYR A 58 3.05 8.84 2.37
N ARG A 59 2.22 7.84 2.09
CA ARG A 59 2.58 6.43 2.09
C ARG A 59 1.96 5.76 0.85
N PRO A 60 2.74 5.01 0.05
CA PRO A 60 2.23 4.35 -1.14
C PRO A 60 1.16 3.30 -0.81
N LEU A 61 0.36 2.93 -1.80
CA LEU A 61 -0.67 1.89 -1.71
C LEU A 61 -0.13 0.56 -1.15
N ARG A 62 1.08 0.18 -1.59
CA ARG A 62 1.77 -1.05 -1.16
C ARG A 62 2.12 -1.04 0.32
N TYR A 63 2.36 0.13 0.91
CA TYR A 63 2.62 0.25 2.34
C TYR A 63 1.38 -0.08 3.19
N ASP A 64 0.18 0.33 2.78
CA ASP A 64 -1.07 -0.07 3.45
C ASP A 64 -1.34 -1.57 3.28
N GLY A 65 -1.02 -2.13 2.10
CA GLY A 65 -1.03 -3.58 1.87
C GLY A 65 -0.16 -4.34 2.86
N LEU A 66 1.11 -3.94 3.01
CA LEU A 66 2.05 -4.56 3.95
C LEU A 66 1.59 -4.45 5.41
N LYS A 67 0.99 -3.33 5.80
CA LYS A 67 0.37 -3.20 7.14
C LYS A 67 -0.73 -4.25 7.34
N LYS A 68 -1.58 -4.46 6.34
CA LYS A 68 -2.68 -5.44 6.39
C LYS A 68 -2.20 -6.88 6.34
N LEU A 69 -1.07 -7.15 5.69
CA LEU A 69 -0.39 -8.44 5.73
C LEU A 69 0.06 -8.77 7.16
N LEU A 70 0.71 -7.82 7.83
CA LEU A 70 1.16 -7.97 9.22
C LEU A 70 0.00 -8.18 10.20
N LEU A 71 -1.19 -7.69 9.86
CA LEU A 71 -2.43 -7.91 10.62
C LEU A 71 -3.17 -9.22 10.23
N GLY A 72 -2.64 -10.00 9.27
CA GLY A 72 -3.27 -11.25 8.81
C GLY A 72 -4.53 -11.06 7.97
N LEU A 73 -4.77 -9.86 7.43
CA LEU A 73 -5.99 -9.53 6.67
C LEU A 73 -5.87 -9.80 5.16
N THR A 74 -4.64 -9.95 4.66
CA THR A 74 -4.34 -10.22 3.25
C THR A 74 -3.07 -11.04 3.12
N THR A 75 -2.68 -11.40 1.90
CA THR A 75 -1.45 -12.14 1.60
C THR A 75 -0.51 -11.32 0.71
N ILE A 76 0.75 -11.76 0.60
CA ILE A 76 1.74 -11.11 -0.27
C ILE A 76 1.26 -11.13 -1.73
N GLU A 77 0.66 -12.24 -2.16
CA GLU A 77 0.20 -12.41 -3.55
C GLU A 77 -0.95 -11.45 -3.90
N GLU A 78 -1.85 -11.16 -2.96
CA GLU A 78 -2.89 -10.15 -3.18
C GLU A 78 -2.31 -8.74 -3.22
N ILE A 79 -1.24 -8.45 -2.46
CA ILE A 79 -0.52 -7.16 -2.56
C ILE A 79 0.14 -7.02 -3.92
N GLU A 80 0.83 -8.06 -4.40
CA GLU A 80 1.48 -8.05 -5.72
C GLU A 80 0.48 -7.91 -6.86
N LYS A 81 -0.69 -8.53 -6.74
CA LYS A 81 -1.75 -8.44 -7.74
C LYS A 81 -2.45 -7.08 -7.74
N ALA A 82 -2.66 -6.49 -6.56
CA ALA A 82 -3.45 -5.26 -6.41
C ALA A 82 -2.61 -3.98 -6.46
N THR A 83 -1.28 -4.08 -6.33
CA THR A 83 -0.39 -2.91 -6.30
C THR A 83 0.73 -3.05 -7.33
N PRO A 84 0.93 -2.08 -8.23
CA PRO A 84 2.11 -2.06 -9.07
C PRO A 84 3.37 -1.91 -8.20
N ILE A 85 4.48 -2.46 -8.66
CA ILE A 85 5.79 -2.07 -8.13
C ILE A 85 6.04 -0.67 -8.66
N GLU A 86 5.71 0.34 -7.87
CA GLU A 86 6.08 1.71 -8.20
C GLU A 86 7.60 1.81 -8.20
N TYR A 87 8.13 2.33 -9.32
CA TYR A 87 9.53 2.48 -9.60
C TYR A 87 10.24 3.15 -8.41
N ILE A 88 11.22 2.42 -7.86
CA ILE A 88 12.35 3.05 -7.18
C ILE A 88 12.99 3.93 -8.25
N SER A 89 12.68 5.23 -8.22
CA SER A 89 13.53 6.25 -8.81
C SER A 89 14.83 6.28 -8.00
#